data_AF-A0A4V2KSL5-F1
#
_entry.id   AF-A0A4V2KSL5-F1
#
_cell.length_a   1.000
_cell.length_b   1.000
_cell.length_c   1.000
_cell.angle_alpha   90.00
_cell.angle_beta   90.00
_cell.angle_gamma   90.00
#
_symmetry.space_group_name_H-M   'P 1'
#
loop_
_entity.id
_entity.type
_entity.pdbx_description
1 polymer ?
#
loop_
_entity_poly.entity_id
_entity_poly.type
_entity_poly.pdbx_seq_one_letter_code
_entity_poly.pdbx_strand_id
1 'polypeptide(L)'
;MDCSSASALVDRCPSLDEVHASLLASLPRGRAWPRTPGSVLWRFWRGVADVFTQANDRLCSWQAEFFCRTADESLDDWWIDYGLPDGCDPFPDLCSKVVGSTGGRCVDLQALAARAGWSISCVRDQTVGAGCFQAGCSSAGNGVPMATIVIAISLSASPAYGGAMQVPFLAGNSAWGAGQPLGCGPDVGPLICLLSRVIPAHVATVYEVV
;
A
#
# COMPACT_ATOMS: atom_id res chain seq x y z
N MET A 1 -9.90 -4.93 27.52
CA MET A 1 -11.04 -5.27 26.64
C MET A 1 -10.58 -6.46 25.82
N ASP A 2 -10.80 -7.64 26.38
CA ASP A 2 -10.34 -8.89 25.78
C ASP A 2 -11.32 -9.31 24.68
N CYS A 3 -10.85 -9.32 23.44
CA CYS A 3 -11.64 -9.72 22.26
C CYS A 3 -11.73 -11.26 22.09
N SER A 4 -11.26 -12.03 23.08
CA SER A 4 -11.14 -13.49 23.02
C SER A 4 -12.47 -14.24 23.14
N SER A 5 -13.57 -13.55 23.40
CA SER A 5 -14.92 -14.13 23.46
C SER A 5 -15.84 -13.70 22.31
N ALA A 6 -15.29 -13.09 21.25
CA ALA A 6 -16.02 -12.99 19.99
C ALA A 6 -16.21 -14.41 19.47
N SER A 7 -17.37 -15.01 19.80
CA SER A 7 -17.92 -16.14 19.05
C SER A 7 -17.67 -15.82 17.60
N ALA A 8 -16.88 -16.65 16.91
CA ALA A 8 -16.63 -16.51 15.49
C ALA A 8 -18.01 -16.43 14.84
N LEU A 9 -18.45 -15.21 14.53
CA LEU A 9 -19.62 -14.99 13.73
C LEU A 9 -19.19 -15.56 12.39
N VAL A 10 -19.62 -16.79 12.12
CA VAL A 10 -19.64 -17.30 10.76
C VAL A 10 -20.38 -16.21 9.99
N ASP A 11 -19.68 -15.53 9.09
CA ASP A 11 -20.25 -14.51 8.23
C ASP A 11 -21.36 -15.16 7.40
N ARG A 12 -22.57 -15.17 7.96
CA ARG A 12 -23.73 -15.86 7.42
C ARG A 12 -24.63 -14.82 6.79
N CYS A 13 -24.84 -14.98 5.50
CA CYS A 13 -25.79 -14.17 4.76
C CYS A 13 -27.21 -14.45 5.26
N PRO A 14 -28.04 -13.40 5.39
CA PRO A 14 -29.38 -13.55 5.91
C PRO A 14 -30.25 -14.34 4.91
N SER A 15 -30.94 -15.36 5.41
CA SER A 15 -31.90 -16.13 4.63
C SER A 15 -33.14 -15.31 4.27
N LEU A 16 -33.90 -15.75 3.26
CA LEU A 16 -35.13 -15.08 2.83
C LEU A 16 -36.13 -14.86 3.98
N ASP A 17 -36.30 -15.82 4.86
CA ASP A 17 -37.23 -15.69 5.98
C ASP A 17 -36.73 -14.68 7.04
N GLU A 18 -35.41 -14.59 7.26
CA GLU A 18 -34.79 -13.60 8.16
C GLU A 18 -34.91 -12.17 7.57
N VAL A 19 -34.66 -12.02 6.26
CA VAL A 19 -34.85 -10.74 5.55
C VAL A 19 -36.32 -10.33 5.58
N HIS A 20 -37.23 -11.26 5.29
CA HIS A 20 -38.66 -10.99 5.28
C HIS A 20 -39.19 -10.62 6.66
N ALA A 21 -38.75 -11.31 7.73
CA ALA A 21 -39.12 -10.97 9.09
C ALA A 21 -38.63 -9.56 9.47
N SER A 22 -37.40 -9.21 9.08
CA SER A 22 -36.83 -7.87 9.27
C SER A 22 -37.63 -6.79 8.54
N LEU A 23 -38.04 -7.05 7.30
CA LEU A 23 -38.89 -6.13 6.52
C LEU A 23 -40.29 -5.98 7.12
N LEU A 24 -40.92 -7.05 7.60
CA LEU A 24 -42.22 -6.95 8.28
C LEU A 24 -42.12 -6.23 9.64
N ALA A 25 -40.98 -6.34 10.32
CA ALA A 25 -40.71 -5.64 11.56
C ALA A 25 -40.52 -4.13 11.35
N SER A 26 -39.98 -3.70 10.20
CA SER A 26 -39.78 -2.28 9.87
C SER A 26 -41.07 -1.56 9.46
N LEU A 27 -42.13 -2.30 9.12
CA LEU A 27 -43.45 -1.70 8.84
C LEU A 27 -44.02 -0.99 10.07
N PRO A 28 -44.81 0.08 9.89
CA PRO A 28 -45.56 0.68 10.99
C PRO A 28 -46.47 -0.34 11.70
N ARG A 29 -46.80 -0.06 12.96
CA ARG A 29 -47.78 -0.85 13.71
C ARG A 29 -49.20 -0.40 13.35
N GLY A 30 -50.16 -1.32 13.37
CA GLY A 30 -51.58 -1.02 13.18
C GLY A 30 -52.30 -1.95 12.21
N ARG A 31 -53.63 -1.84 12.14
CA ARG A 31 -54.51 -2.72 11.33
C ARG A 31 -54.27 -2.61 9.82
N ALA A 32 -53.76 -1.47 9.36
CA ALA A 32 -53.40 -1.27 7.96
C ALA A 32 -52.20 -2.12 7.50
N TRP A 33 -51.40 -2.65 8.44
CA TRP A 33 -50.19 -3.42 8.18
C TRP A 33 -50.30 -4.85 8.74
N PRO A 34 -51.21 -5.69 8.21
CA PRO A 34 -51.37 -7.07 8.67
C PRO A 34 -50.08 -7.87 8.43
N ARG A 35 -49.54 -8.48 9.50
CA ARG A 35 -48.38 -9.37 9.46
C ARG A 35 -48.77 -10.85 9.36
N THR A 36 -50.07 -11.12 9.21
CA THR A 36 -50.62 -12.47 9.13
C THR A 36 -50.06 -13.20 7.91
N PRO A 37 -49.48 -14.39 8.09
CA PRO A 37 -49.02 -15.23 6.99
C PRO A 37 -50.13 -15.46 5.95
N GLY A 38 -49.79 -15.35 4.66
CA GLY A 38 -50.73 -15.54 3.56
C GLY A 38 -51.58 -14.32 3.16
N SER A 39 -51.57 -13.23 3.94
CA SER A 39 -52.20 -11.97 3.52
C SER A 39 -51.57 -11.43 2.23
N VAL A 40 -52.28 -10.58 1.48
CA VAL A 40 -51.75 -9.96 0.25
C VAL A 40 -50.50 -9.13 0.57
N LEU A 41 -50.54 -8.34 1.66
CA LEU A 41 -49.40 -7.56 2.12
C LEU A 41 -48.20 -8.44 2.49
N TRP A 42 -48.43 -9.54 3.22
CA TRP A 42 -47.37 -10.49 3.57
C TRP A 42 -46.73 -11.13 2.33
N ARG A 43 -47.53 -11.53 1.34
CA ARG A 43 -47.02 -12.10 0.07
C ARG A 43 -46.27 -11.05 -0.76
N PHE A 44 -46.76 -9.82 -0.79
CA PHE A 44 -46.07 -8.70 -1.42
C PHE A 44 -44.68 -8.48 -0.82
N TRP A 45 -44.59 -8.37 0.51
CA TRP A 45 -43.31 -8.18 1.19
C TRP A 45 -42.39 -9.39 1.11
N ARG A 46 -42.92 -10.61 0.94
CA ARG A 46 -42.10 -11.78 0.63
C ARG A 46 -41.45 -11.68 -0.75
N GLY A 47 -42.17 -11.18 -1.75
CA GLY A 47 -41.59 -10.90 -3.08
C GLY A 47 -40.52 -9.81 -3.04
N VAL A 48 -40.72 -8.76 -2.24
CA VAL A 48 -39.69 -7.74 -2.01
C VAL A 48 -38.48 -8.35 -1.29
N ALA A 49 -38.71 -9.17 -0.25
CA ALA A 49 -37.65 -9.83 0.50
C ALA A 49 -36.75 -10.70 -0.39
N ASP A 50 -37.32 -11.37 -1.40
CA ASP A 50 -36.56 -12.17 -2.37
C ASP A 50 -35.50 -11.34 -3.11
N VAL A 51 -35.86 -10.14 -3.58
CA VAL A 51 -34.92 -9.23 -4.25
C VAL A 51 -33.81 -8.78 -3.29
N PHE A 52 -34.16 -8.46 -2.04
CA PHE A 52 -33.17 -8.11 -1.03
C PHE A 52 -32.25 -9.27 -0.66
N THR A 53 -32.76 -10.49 -0.61
CA THR A 53 -31.94 -11.70 -0.39
C THR A 53 -30.97 -11.90 -1.54
N GLN A 54 -31.40 -11.78 -2.79
CA GLN A 54 -30.49 -11.86 -3.94
C GLN A 54 -29.39 -10.79 -3.89
N ALA A 55 -29.72 -9.56 -3.50
CA ALA A 55 -28.73 -8.50 -3.31
C ALA A 55 -27.75 -8.81 -2.16
N ASN A 56 -28.25 -9.31 -1.03
CA ASN A 56 -27.41 -9.72 0.10
C ASN A 56 -26.49 -10.87 -0.26
N ASP A 57 -26.97 -11.87 -0.99
CA ASP A 57 -26.16 -13.00 -1.45
C ASP A 57 -25.00 -12.53 -2.33
N ARG A 58 -25.25 -11.53 -3.20
CA ARG A 58 -24.20 -10.91 -4.03
C ARG A 58 -23.20 -10.10 -3.23
N LEU A 59 -23.67 -9.29 -2.27
CA LEU A 59 -22.78 -8.53 -1.38
C LEU A 59 -21.91 -9.45 -0.52
N CYS A 60 -22.47 -10.58 -0.09
CA CYS A 60 -21.73 -11.60 0.62
C CYS A 60 -20.64 -12.25 -0.23
N SER A 61 -20.94 -12.66 -1.46
CA SER A 61 -19.92 -13.21 -2.36
C SER A 61 -18.81 -12.19 -2.65
N TRP A 62 -19.15 -10.90 -2.70
CA TRP A 62 -18.19 -9.83 -2.93
C TRP A 62 -17.12 -9.71 -1.84
N GLN A 63 -17.33 -10.30 -0.66
CA GLN A 63 -16.30 -10.31 0.39
C GLN A 63 -15.03 -11.03 -0.07
N ALA A 64 -15.15 -12.04 -0.92
CA ALA A 64 -14.02 -12.75 -1.52
C ALA A 64 -13.23 -11.85 -2.50
N GLU A 65 -13.88 -10.87 -3.13
CA GLU A 65 -13.24 -9.96 -4.09
C GLU A 65 -12.30 -8.93 -3.43
N PHE A 66 -12.41 -8.71 -2.11
CA PHE A 66 -11.51 -7.81 -1.38
C PHE A 66 -10.10 -8.36 -1.18
N PHE A 67 -9.87 -9.66 -1.42
CA PHE A 67 -8.57 -10.28 -1.26
C PHE A 67 -8.03 -10.71 -2.62
N CYS A 68 -6.82 -10.27 -2.93
CA CYS A 68 -6.14 -10.57 -4.21
C CYS A 68 -6.08 -12.06 -4.58
N ARG A 69 -6.14 -12.98 -3.61
CA ARG A 69 -6.08 -14.43 -3.85
C ARG A 69 -7.43 -15.03 -4.26
N THR A 70 -8.52 -14.37 -3.91
CA THR A 70 -9.89 -14.87 -4.08
C THR A 70 -10.72 -13.99 -5.00
N ALA A 71 -10.20 -12.83 -5.41
CA ALA A 71 -10.79 -11.99 -6.43
C ALA A 71 -10.81 -12.70 -7.79
N ASP A 72 -11.95 -12.65 -8.45
CA ASP A 72 -12.19 -13.21 -9.78
C ASP A 72 -12.90 -12.17 -10.64
N GLU A 73 -14.07 -11.69 -10.21
CA GLU A 73 -14.86 -10.70 -10.96
C GLU A 73 -14.18 -9.33 -11.02
N SER A 74 -13.44 -8.94 -9.97
CA SER A 74 -12.75 -7.64 -9.87
C SER A 74 -11.27 -7.67 -10.28
N LEU A 75 -10.77 -8.82 -10.74
CA LEU A 75 -9.33 -9.04 -10.94
C LEU A 75 -8.71 -8.00 -11.90
N ASP A 76 -9.40 -7.64 -12.98
CA ASP A 76 -8.93 -6.63 -13.94
C ASP A 76 -8.75 -5.25 -13.30
N ASP A 77 -9.66 -4.84 -12.41
CA ASP A 77 -9.55 -3.59 -11.67
C ASP A 77 -8.34 -3.61 -10.74
N TRP A 78 -8.04 -4.74 -10.09
CA TRP A 78 -6.82 -4.90 -9.30
C TRP A 78 -5.55 -4.71 -10.14
N TRP A 79 -5.49 -5.24 -11.35
CA TRP A 79 -4.34 -5.04 -12.24
C TRP A 79 -4.15 -3.56 -12.56
N ILE A 80 -5.23 -2.84 -12.82
CA ILE A 80 -5.20 -1.40 -13.13
C ILE A 80 -4.79 -0.57 -11.92
N ASP A 81 -5.40 -0.80 -10.75
CA ASP A 81 -5.17 -0.03 -9.53
C ASP A 81 -3.73 -0.18 -9.03
N TYR A 82 -3.19 -1.38 -9.15
CA TYR A 82 -1.79 -1.65 -8.81
C TYR A 82 -0.84 -1.38 -9.99
N GLY A 83 -1.35 -0.88 -11.12
CA GLY A 83 -0.55 -0.48 -12.28
C GLY A 83 0.28 -1.61 -12.88
N LEU A 84 -0.20 -2.85 -12.84
CA LEU A 84 0.47 -4.01 -13.42
C LEU A 84 -0.05 -4.28 -14.85
N PRO A 85 0.80 -4.70 -15.80
CA PRO A 85 2.25 -4.93 -15.66
C PRO A 85 3.05 -3.61 -15.67
N ASP A 86 4.00 -3.47 -14.73
CA ASP A 86 4.95 -2.36 -14.68
C ASP A 86 6.38 -2.89 -14.89
N GLY A 87 7.14 -2.27 -15.80
CA GLY A 87 8.50 -2.69 -16.12
C GLY A 87 9.51 -2.40 -15.01
N CYS A 88 9.14 -1.56 -14.04
CA CYS A 88 9.99 -1.22 -12.90
C CYS A 88 9.75 -2.07 -11.66
N ASP A 89 8.75 -2.96 -11.70
CA ASP A 89 8.22 -3.59 -10.52
C ASP A 89 8.85 -4.97 -10.28
N PRO A 90 9.41 -5.27 -9.09
CA PRO A 90 10.15 -6.50 -8.85
C PRO A 90 9.23 -7.67 -8.46
N PHE A 91 7.91 -7.46 -8.40
CA PHE A 91 6.98 -8.48 -7.92
C PHE A 91 6.62 -9.48 -9.02
N PRO A 92 6.64 -10.79 -8.73
CA PRO A 92 6.28 -11.81 -9.69
C PRO A 92 4.76 -11.92 -9.92
N ASP A 93 3.95 -11.50 -8.94
CA ASP A 93 2.49 -11.62 -8.95
C ASP A 93 1.79 -10.46 -8.21
N LEU A 94 0.51 -10.25 -8.51
CA LEU A 94 -0.34 -9.21 -7.93
C LEU A 94 -0.38 -9.29 -6.39
N CYS A 95 -0.57 -10.47 -5.81
CA CYS A 95 -0.70 -10.59 -4.36
C CYS A 95 0.59 -10.23 -3.63
N SER A 96 1.74 -10.63 -4.17
CA SER A 96 3.05 -10.21 -3.64
C SER A 96 3.18 -8.68 -3.63
N LYS A 97 2.67 -8.01 -4.67
CA LYS A 97 2.64 -6.54 -4.73
C LYS A 97 1.69 -5.93 -3.69
N VAL A 98 0.49 -6.47 -3.51
CA VAL A 98 -0.50 -5.99 -2.53
C VAL A 98 0.08 -6.03 -1.12
N VAL A 99 0.67 -7.16 -0.72
CA VAL A 99 1.30 -7.32 0.60
C VAL A 99 2.52 -6.39 0.73
N GLY A 100 3.29 -6.27 -0.34
CA GLY A 100 4.52 -5.49 -0.38
C GLY A 100 4.34 -3.97 -0.43
N SER A 101 3.16 -3.47 -0.84
CA SER A 101 2.86 -2.04 -1.02
C SER A 101 2.42 -1.34 0.27
N THR A 102 2.70 -1.93 1.43
CA THR A 102 2.17 -1.42 2.70
C THR A 102 3.14 -0.46 3.39
N GLY A 103 2.62 0.71 3.78
CA GLY A 103 3.26 1.66 4.69
C GLY A 103 4.41 2.46 4.08
N GLY A 104 4.26 3.78 3.94
CA GLY A 104 5.35 4.68 3.52
C GLY A 104 6.46 4.86 4.58
N ARG A 105 6.66 3.88 5.47
CA ARG A 105 7.69 3.96 6.52
C ARG A 105 9.02 3.46 5.98
N CYS A 106 10.11 3.87 6.63
CA CYS A 106 11.44 3.46 6.20
C CYS A 106 11.63 1.93 6.15
N VAL A 107 11.15 1.20 7.16
CA VAL A 107 11.29 -0.27 7.23
C VAL A 107 10.60 -0.96 6.05
N ASP A 108 9.49 -0.41 5.61
CA ASP A 108 8.69 -0.96 4.52
C ASP A 108 9.41 -0.69 3.17
N LEU A 109 9.95 0.53 2.99
CA LEU A 109 10.79 0.88 1.84
C LEU A 109 12.09 0.07 1.79
N GLN A 110 12.71 -0.21 2.94
CA GLN A 110 13.89 -1.05 3.04
C GLN A 110 13.61 -2.49 2.63
N ALA A 111 12.49 -3.06 3.09
CA ALA A 111 12.05 -4.39 2.67
C ALA A 111 11.76 -4.42 1.15
N LEU A 112 11.20 -3.33 0.61
CA LEU A 112 10.95 -3.15 -0.82
C LEU A 112 12.22 -3.07 -1.66
N ALA A 113 13.21 -2.31 -1.22
CA ALA A 113 14.50 -2.27 -1.90
C ALA A 113 15.22 -3.64 -1.82
N ALA A 114 15.18 -4.31 -0.67
CA ALA A 114 15.84 -5.60 -0.45
C ALA A 114 15.31 -6.70 -1.37
N ARG A 115 13.99 -6.76 -1.63
CA ARG A 115 13.43 -7.72 -2.62
C ARG A 115 13.92 -7.48 -4.05
N ALA A 116 14.25 -6.23 -4.39
CA ALA A 116 14.86 -5.88 -5.66
C ALA A 116 16.40 -5.99 -5.65
N GLY A 117 17.00 -6.49 -4.56
CA GLY A 117 18.46 -6.64 -4.43
C GLY A 117 19.20 -5.34 -4.12
N TRP A 118 18.52 -4.32 -3.60
CA TRP A 118 19.10 -3.04 -3.20
C TRP A 118 19.15 -2.90 -1.68
N SER A 119 20.24 -2.33 -1.16
CA SER A 119 20.41 -2.01 0.25
C SER A 119 20.28 -0.51 0.45
N ILE A 120 19.23 -0.09 1.15
CA ILE A 120 18.95 1.32 1.44
C ILE A 120 18.83 1.57 2.95
N SER A 121 19.13 2.79 3.35
CA SER A 121 18.83 3.30 4.69
C SER A 121 18.15 4.65 4.57
N CYS A 122 17.12 4.90 5.38
CA CYS A 122 16.51 6.22 5.42
C CYS A 122 17.13 7.00 6.56
N VAL A 123 17.73 8.13 6.22
CA VAL A 123 18.29 9.05 7.20
C VAL A 123 17.11 9.81 7.79
N ARG A 124 16.92 9.69 9.10
CA ARG A 124 15.99 10.58 9.81
C ARG A 124 16.58 11.97 9.81
N ASP A 125 15.71 12.97 9.69
CA ASP A 125 16.09 14.35 9.90
C ASP A 125 16.84 14.46 11.24
N GLN A 126 18.10 14.90 11.17
CA GLN A 126 18.94 15.13 12.35
C GLN A 126 18.74 16.53 12.91
N THR A 127 17.68 17.25 12.52
CA THR A 127 17.27 18.47 13.23
C THR A 127 16.96 18.12 14.69
N VAL A 128 17.92 18.44 15.53
CA VAL A 128 17.68 18.60 16.97
C VAL A 128 16.59 19.65 17.12
N GLY A 129 15.49 19.29 17.80
CA GLY A 129 14.39 20.22 18.04
C GLY A 129 14.85 21.51 18.74
N ALA A 130 14.11 22.60 18.53
CA ALA A 130 14.34 23.86 19.21
C ALA A 130 14.34 23.68 20.73
N GLY A 131 15.51 23.74 21.36
CA GLY A 131 15.68 23.59 22.82
C GLY A 131 16.95 22.87 23.26
N CYS A 132 17.60 22.11 22.37
CA CYS A 132 18.86 21.39 22.68
C CYS A 132 20.12 22.12 22.18
N PHE A 133 20.01 23.37 21.74
CA PHE A 133 21.11 24.10 21.12
C PHE A 133 21.99 24.81 22.15
N GLN A 134 23.31 24.64 22.02
CA GLN A 134 24.30 25.45 22.72
C GLN A 134 24.51 26.75 21.93
N ALA A 135 24.31 27.90 22.58
CA ALA A 135 24.41 29.21 21.93
C ALA A 135 25.81 29.40 21.28
N GLY A 136 25.83 29.69 19.98
CA GLY A 136 27.06 29.95 19.21
C GLY A 136 27.57 28.77 18.36
N CYS A 137 27.04 27.56 18.53
CA CYS A 137 27.45 26.37 17.74
C CYS A 137 26.36 25.87 16.78
N SER A 138 25.19 26.51 16.73
CA SER A 138 24.08 26.09 15.89
C SER A 138 24.09 26.79 14.53
N SER A 139 24.02 26.00 13.45
CA SER A 139 23.67 26.50 12.13
C SER A 139 22.17 26.39 11.92
N ALA A 140 21.47 27.52 11.78
CA ALA A 140 20.10 27.52 11.30
C ALA A 140 20.09 27.08 9.83
N GLY A 141 19.31 26.06 9.48
CA GLY A 141 19.07 25.67 8.07
C GLY A 141 19.69 24.36 7.58
N ASN A 142 20.40 23.60 8.42
CA ASN A 142 20.92 22.26 8.05
C ASN A 142 19.90 21.13 8.26
N GLY A 143 18.61 21.45 8.22
CA GLY A 143 17.54 20.50 8.44
C GLY A 143 16.95 19.96 7.16
N VAL A 144 16.54 18.69 7.17
CA VAL A 144 15.78 18.10 6.07
C VAL A 144 14.42 18.82 6.04
N PRO A 145 13.95 19.32 4.89
CA PRO A 145 12.66 20.00 4.82
C PRO A 145 11.52 19.10 5.30
N MET A 146 10.45 19.70 5.85
CA MET A 146 9.28 18.95 6.32
C MET A 146 8.76 18.04 5.20
N ALA A 147 8.36 16.82 5.57
CA ALA A 147 7.91 15.78 4.64
C ALA A 147 8.95 15.37 3.57
N THR A 148 10.25 15.51 3.86
CA THR A 148 11.31 14.98 3.00
C THR A 148 11.96 13.75 3.64
N ILE A 149 12.17 12.69 2.85
CA ILE A 149 12.92 11.50 3.25
C ILE A 149 14.21 11.43 2.45
N VAL A 150 15.34 11.31 3.15
CA VAL A 150 16.64 11.09 2.53
C VAL A 150 16.91 9.60 2.51
N ILE A 151 17.11 9.05 1.31
CA ILE A 151 17.35 7.64 1.06
C ILE A 151 18.82 7.48 0.68
N ALA A 152 19.60 6.95 1.61
CA ALA A 152 21.00 6.61 1.40
C ALA A 152 21.12 5.18 0.84
N ILE A 153 21.73 5.05 -0.34
CA ILE A 153 21.86 3.81 -1.12
C ILE A 153 23.27 3.29 -0.94
N SER A 154 23.43 2.08 -0.38
CA SER A 154 24.73 1.45 -0.21
C SER A 154 25.07 0.57 -1.41
N LEU A 155 25.94 1.05 -2.30
CA LEU A 155 26.24 0.32 -3.56
C LEU A 155 26.98 -0.99 -3.31
N SER A 156 27.96 -0.98 -2.41
CA SER A 156 28.78 -2.16 -2.08
C SER A 156 27.97 -3.29 -1.43
N ALA A 157 26.85 -2.96 -0.80
CA ALA A 157 25.92 -3.90 -0.17
C ALA A 157 24.74 -4.28 -1.09
N SER A 158 24.63 -3.70 -2.27
CA SER A 158 23.51 -3.91 -3.20
C SER A 158 23.89 -4.93 -4.28
N PRO A 159 23.49 -6.21 -4.20
CA PRO A 159 23.80 -7.21 -5.22
C PRO A 159 23.19 -6.90 -6.60
N ALA A 160 22.12 -6.10 -6.68
CA ALA A 160 21.56 -5.65 -7.95
C ALA A 160 22.47 -4.65 -8.70
N TYR A 161 23.43 -4.05 -8.00
CA TYR A 161 24.39 -3.14 -8.61
C TYR A 161 25.55 -3.92 -9.24
N GLY A 162 25.49 -4.07 -10.58
CA GLY A 162 26.55 -4.72 -11.36
C GLY A 162 27.63 -3.77 -11.90
N GLY A 163 27.57 -2.48 -11.58
CA GLY A 163 28.49 -1.46 -12.10
C GLY A 163 29.82 -1.43 -11.35
N ALA A 164 30.91 -1.11 -12.04
CA ALA A 164 32.16 -0.74 -11.38
C ALA A 164 31.98 0.63 -10.72
N MET A 165 32.24 0.75 -9.41
CA MET A 165 32.31 2.06 -8.75
C MET A 165 33.48 2.84 -9.34
N GLN A 166 33.18 3.81 -10.21
CA GLN A 166 34.20 4.69 -10.80
C GLN A 166 34.55 5.78 -9.77
N VAL A 167 35.82 5.85 -9.36
CA VAL A 167 36.28 6.94 -8.49
C VAL A 167 36.17 8.28 -9.22
N PRO A 168 35.59 9.32 -8.60
CA PRO A 168 35.44 10.63 -9.23
C PRO A 168 36.81 11.21 -9.63
N PHE A 169 36.80 12.04 -10.68
CA PHE A 169 38.02 12.67 -11.17
C PHE A 169 38.56 13.65 -10.12
N LEU A 170 39.73 13.34 -9.56
CA LEU A 170 40.48 14.22 -8.68
C LEU A 170 41.65 14.82 -9.45
N ALA A 171 41.59 16.11 -9.75
CA ALA A 171 42.65 16.82 -10.46
C ALA A 171 44.01 16.59 -9.77
N GLY A 172 44.98 16.05 -10.50
CA GLY A 172 46.36 15.89 -10.04
C GLY A 172 46.70 14.58 -9.32
N ASN A 173 45.73 13.69 -9.03
CA ASN A 173 46.03 12.43 -8.35
C ASN A 173 45.14 11.24 -8.78
N SER A 174 44.69 11.27 -10.03
CA SER A 174 43.74 10.28 -10.54
C SER A 174 44.37 9.51 -11.70
N ALA A 175 44.21 8.17 -11.71
CA ALA A 175 44.78 7.25 -12.71
C ALA A 175 44.13 7.35 -14.11
N TRP A 176 43.51 8.49 -14.44
CA TRP A 176 42.73 8.69 -15.66
C TRP A 176 43.62 9.25 -16.78
N GLY A 177 43.78 8.47 -17.86
CA GLY A 177 44.41 8.89 -19.11
C GLY A 177 43.38 9.41 -20.13
N ALA A 178 43.85 10.17 -21.13
CA ALA A 178 43.02 10.60 -22.25
C ALA A 178 42.41 9.38 -22.98
N GLY A 179 41.09 9.37 -23.18
CA GLY A 179 40.35 8.26 -23.80
C GLY A 179 39.66 7.32 -22.81
N GLN A 180 39.82 7.50 -21.50
CA GLN A 180 38.99 6.83 -20.50
C GLN A 180 37.55 7.37 -20.56
N PRO A 181 36.52 6.51 -20.47
CA PRO A 181 35.13 6.95 -20.49
C PRO A 181 34.86 7.81 -19.26
N LEU A 182 34.25 8.99 -19.40
CA LEU A 182 33.80 9.76 -18.24
C LEU A 182 32.91 8.84 -17.40
N GLY A 183 33.31 8.58 -16.15
CA GLY A 183 32.55 7.71 -15.26
C GLY A 183 31.14 8.27 -15.11
N CYS A 184 30.16 7.64 -15.76
CA CYS A 184 28.77 7.87 -15.41
C CYS A 184 28.61 7.46 -13.94
N GLY A 185 27.83 8.24 -13.18
CA GLY A 185 27.45 7.84 -11.83
C GLY A 185 26.78 6.45 -11.84
N PRO A 186 26.70 5.80 -10.67
CA PRO A 186 26.01 4.52 -10.54
C PRO A 186 24.58 4.64 -11.07
N ASP A 187 24.17 3.72 -11.95
CA ASP A 187 22.79 3.67 -12.43
C ASP A 187 21.88 3.10 -11.33
N VAL A 188 21.22 4.01 -10.61
CA VAL A 188 20.19 3.70 -9.61
C VAL A 188 18.77 3.91 -10.17
N GLY A 189 18.64 4.10 -11.49
CA GLY A 189 17.36 4.32 -12.18
C GLY A 189 16.29 3.27 -11.88
N PRO A 190 16.60 1.96 -11.89
CA PRO A 190 15.64 0.91 -11.52
C PRO A 190 15.10 1.07 -10.09
N LEU A 191 15.98 1.41 -9.14
CA LEU A 191 15.60 1.64 -7.74
C LEU A 191 14.73 2.88 -7.58
N ILE A 192 15.08 3.99 -8.26
CA ILE A 192 14.28 5.22 -8.24
C ILE A 192 12.90 4.96 -8.82
N CYS A 193 12.81 4.24 -9.94
CA CYS A 193 11.53 3.92 -10.56
C CYS A 193 10.64 3.12 -9.60
N LEU A 194 11.19 2.07 -8.99
CA LEU A 194 10.50 1.24 -8.01
C LEU A 194 10.02 2.04 -6.78
N LEU A 195 10.88 2.88 -6.19
CA LEU A 195 10.51 3.65 -5.00
C LEU A 195 9.46 4.72 -5.32
N SER A 196 9.53 5.34 -6.50
CA SER A 196 8.59 6.39 -6.93
C SER A 196 7.12 5.93 -7.00
N ARG A 197 6.88 4.62 -7.11
CA ARG A 197 5.53 4.02 -7.10
C ARG A 197 4.91 3.90 -5.71
N VAL A 198 5.74 3.80 -4.69
CA VAL A 198 5.29 3.47 -3.32
C VAL A 198 5.44 4.66 -2.37
N ILE A 199 6.36 5.57 -2.66
CA ILE A 199 6.49 6.80 -1.89
C ILE A 199 5.19 7.61 -2.00
N PRO A 200 4.59 8.04 -0.87
CA PRO A 200 3.40 8.87 -0.90
C PRO A 200 3.65 10.19 -1.64
N ALA A 201 2.67 10.65 -2.43
CA ALA A 201 2.78 11.87 -3.22
C ALA A 201 3.07 13.15 -2.42
N HIS A 202 2.82 13.15 -1.11
CA HIS A 202 3.07 14.28 -0.22
C HIS A 202 4.49 14.28 0.39
N VAL A 203 5.32 13.27 0.08
CA VAL A 203 6.69 13.13 0.60
C VAL A 203 7.68 13.41 -0.52
N ALA A 204 8.56 14.39 -0.31
CA ALA A 204 9.69 14.63 -1.22
C ALA A 204 10.83 13.64 -0.91
N THR A 205 11.54 13.17 -1.93
CA THR A 205 12.67 12.26 -1.75
C THR A 205 13.97 12.84 -2.26
N VAL A 206 15.03 12.59 -1.50
CA VAL A 206 16.40 12.90 -1.88
C VAL A 206 17.18 11.60 -1.83
N TYR A 207 17.87 11.27 -2.92
CA TYR A 207 18.68 10.06 -3.02
C TYR A 207 20.15 10.42 -2.88
N GLU A 208 20.83 9.77 -1.94
CA GLU A 208 22.27 9.90 -1.72
C GLU A 208 22.93 8.54 -1.90
N VAL A 209 24.07 8.50 -2.59
CA VAL A 209 24.82 7.27 -2.83
C VAL A 209 25.99 7.22 -1.87
N VAL A 210 26.13 6.09 -1.16
CA VAL A 210 27.16 5.83 -0.15
C VAL A 210 27.95 4.57 -0.48
#